data_AF-A0AAN4PZA1-F1
#
_entry.id   AF-A0AAN4PZA1-F1
#
_cell.length_a   1.000
_cell.length_b   1.000
_cell.length_c   1.000
_cell.angle_alpha   90.00
_cell.angle_beta   90.00
_cell.angle_gamma   90.00
#
_symmetry.space_group_name_H-M   'P 1'
#
loop_
_entity.id
_entity.type
_entity.pdbx_description
1 polymer ?
#
loop_
_entity_poly.entity_id
_entity_poly.type
_entity_poly.pdbx_seq_one_letter_code
_entity_poly.pdbx_strand_id
1 'polypeptide(L)'
;MKPGQNDREQRFSSRLETVMSTPTRTCNSIDAIKSIAKKLKKGSKNPKLKHFDYLNKAAQLEAFDNFNHASNYFESQQVSDPWVRVRCRFLWRDTANRDLVGHLQVDVTPLRGLSQEDLQRIVFVLPEFWTVTDAVAHEHEHFRIDSAYFHRVTSAAHAVYSKRLPQKNVMSFHLVNCRWQASIFDYNTKLSQADMALEIERRLIGQFNDCVSLYQQNKLDSSKVLPLELYEEMIAAYGPTEQNSVLFARND
;
A
#
# COMPACT_ATOMS: atom_id res chain seq x y z
N MET A 1 38.04 72.03 16.30
CA MET A 1 37.68 71.31 17.54
C MET A 1 36.17 71.40 17.76
N LYS A 2 35.48 70.28 17.53
CA LYS A 2 34.27 69.74 18.20
C LYS A 2 33.74 68.63 17.28
N PRO A 3 33.88 67.34 17.63
CA PRO A 3 33.32 66.25 16.86
C PRO A 3 31.87 66.03 17.27
N GLY A 4 31.00 65.89 16.27
CA GLY A 4 29.62 65.45 16.42
C GLY A 4 29.36 64.39 15.37
N GLN A 5 28.55 63.39 15.75
CA GLN A 5 28.00 62.32 14.92
C GLN A 5 28.94 61.15 14.63
N ASN A 6 28.86 60.13 15.49
CA ASN A 6 28.79 58.71 15.12
C ASN A 6 28.63 57.90 16.40
N ASP A 7 27.38 57.58 16.79
CA ASP A 7 27.08 56.52 17.77
C ASP A 7 25.56 56.27 17.83
N ARG A 8 24.96 55.91 16.69
CA ARG A 8 23.56 55.47 16.66
C ARG A 8 23.23 54.40 15.62
N GLU A 9 24.20 53.57 15.28
CA GLU A 9 24.00 52.39 14.41
C GLU A 9 24.58 51.12 15.04
N GLN A 10 24.18 50.79 16.27
CA GLN A 10 24.41 49.44 16.83
C GLN A 10 23.27 49.00 17.76
N ARG A 11 22.01 49.10 17.35
CA ARG A 11 20.88 48.42 18.04
C ARG A 11 19.69 48.09 17.12
N PHE A 12 19.93 47.50 15.96
CA PHE A 12 18.85 46.84 15.19
C PHE A 12 19.44 45.72 14.33
N SER A 13 20.00 44.68 14.97
CA SER A 13 20.32 43.42 14.29
C SER A 13 20.21 42.25 15.25
N SER A 14 19.04 42.10 15.87
CA SER A 14 18.71 40.92 16.68
C SER A 14 17.20 40.72 16.74
N ARG A 15 16.65 40.15 15.66
CA ARG A 15 15.45 39.31 15.65
C ARG A 15 14.96 39.19 14.22
N LEU A 16 15.35 38.11 13.56
CA LEU A 16 14.52 37.34 12.64
C LEU A 16 15.28 36.05 12.31
N GLU A 17 15.68 35.31 13.34
CA GLU A 17 15.72 33.86 13.22
C GLU A 17 14.26 33.43 13.09
N THR A 18 13.80 33.37 11.84
CA THR A 18 12.58 32.64 11.51
C THR A 18 12.90 31.19 11.81
N VAL A 19 12.56 30.75 13.03
CA VAL A 19 12.43 29.34 13.35
C VAL A 19 11.45 28.79 12.33
N MET A 20 11.97 28.13 11.29
CA MET A 20 11.16 27.24 10.48
C MET A 20 10.74 26.12 11.41
N SER A 21 9.64 26.34 12.13
CA SER A 21 8.96 25.30 12.88
C SER A 21 8.62 24.22 11.87
N THR A 22 9.39 23.14 11.90
CA THR A 22 8.98 21.88 11.27
C THR A 22 7.54 21.63 11.68
N PRO A 23 6.60 21.46 10.75
CA PRO A 23 5.20 21.25 11.09
C PRO A 23 5.10 20.04 12.01
N THR A 24 4.81 20.30 13.28
CA THR A 24 4.67 19.26 14.28
C THR A 24 3.32 18.60 14.06
N ARG A 25 3.30 17.27 13.91
CA ARG A 25 2.07 16.50 13.81
C ARG A 25 1.26 16.68 15.11
N THR A 26 0.03 17.17 15.01
CA THR A 26 -0.86 17.36 16.17
C THR A 26 -2.04 16.40 16.15
N CYS A 27 -2.39 15.87 14.99
CA CYS A 27 -3.47 14.91 14.81
C CYS A 27 -3.03 13.47 15.12
N ASN A 28 -3.89 12.73 15.83
CA ASN A 28 -3.71 11.32 16.19
C ASN A 28 -4.67 10.36 15.45
N SER A 29 -5.48 10.85 14.51
CA SER A 29 -6.43 10.02 13.75
C SER A 29 -6.79 10.65 12.41
N ILE A 30 -7.28 9.82 11.48
CA ILE A 30 -7.79 10.29 10.19
C ILE A 30 -9.03 11.18 10.33
N ASP A 31 -9.85 10.95 11.37
CA ASP A 31 -11.04 11.75 11.63
C ASP A 31 -10.71 13.16 12.13
N ALA A 32 -9.57 13.34 12.79
CA ALA A 32 -9.04 14.67 13.12
C ALA A 32 -8.72 15.47 11.85
N ILE A 33 -8.10 14.85 10.84
CA ILE A 33 -7.82 15.47 9.54
C ILE A 33 -9.13 15.83 8.80
N LYS A 34 -10.13 14.93 8.80
CA LYS A 34 -11.46 15.23 8.23
C LYS A 34 -12.12 16.42 8.95
N SER A 35 -11.95 16.54 10.27
CA SER A 35 -12.46 17.66 11.06
C SER A 35 -11.79 18.98 10.69
N ILE A 36 -10.46 18.99 10.49
CA ILE A 36 -9.71 20.15 9.99
C ILE A 36 -10.22 20.54 8.60
N ALA A 37 -10.35 19.58 7.68
CA ALA A 37 -10.87 19.84 6.33
C ALA A 37 -12.27 20.47 6.36
N LYS A 38 -13.14 20.02 7.27
CA LYS A 38 -14.49 20.59 7.47
C LYS A 38 -14.43 22.05 7.96
N LYS A 39 -13.51 22.38 8.88
CA LYS A 39 -13.28 23.75 9.36
C LYS A 39 -12.76 24.65 8.23
N LEU A 40 -11.78 24.17 7.46
CA LEU A 40 -11.24 24.89 6.30
C LEU A 40 -12.33 25.18 5.26
N LYS A 41 -13.18 24.19 4.96
CA LYS A 41 -14.31 24.35 4.05
C LYS A 41 -15.33 25.37 4.55
N LYS A 42 -15.63 25.40 5.85
CA LYS A 42 -16.59 26.35 6.44
C LYS A 42 -16.06 27.80 6.44
N GLY A 43 -14.75 27.98 6.60
CA GLY A 43 -14.10 29.30 6.56
C GLY A 43 -13.84 29.83 5.14
N SER A 44 -13.87 28.95 4.13
CA SER A 44 -13.61 29.31 2.73
C SER A 44 -14.92 29.66 2.00
N LYS A 45 -14.97 30.84 1.40
CA LYS A 45 -16.04 31.25 0.47
C LYS A 45 -15.72 30.91 -0.99
N ASN A 46 -14.70 30.08 -1.26
CA ASN A 46 -14.28 29.77 -2.63
C ASN A 46 -15.08 28.57 -3.18
N PRO A 47 -16.04 28.79 -4.10
CA PRO A 47 -16.91 27.73 -4.62
C PRO A 47 -16.19 26.76 -5.57
N LYS A 48 -14.96 27.07 -6.00
CA LYS A 48 -14.21 26.25 -6.97
C LYS A 48 -13.44 25.08 -6.35
N LEU A 49 -13.19 25.11 -5.04
CA LEU A 49 -12.45 24.05 -4.36
C LEU A 49 -13.37 22.86 -4.03
N LYS A 50 -12.98 21.67 -4.49
CA LYS A 50 -13.69 20.42 -4.22
C LYS A 50 -13.38 19.96 -2.80
N HIS A 51 -14.19 19.04 -2.28
CA HIS A 51 -14.02 18.50 -0.93
C HIS A 51 -12.63 17.88 -0.71
N PHE A 52 -12.11 17.18 -1.72
CA PHE A 52 -10.82 16.49 -1.66
C PHE A 52 -9.63 17.46 -1.53
N ASP A 53 -9.73 18.66 -2.11
CA ASP A 53 -8.69 19.70 -1.97
C ASP A 53 -8.53 20.14 -0.51
N TYR A 54 -9.64 20.21 0.23
CA TYR A 54 -9.62 20.52 1.66
C TYR A 54 -9.04 19.37 2.49
N LEU A 55 -9.23 18.12 2.08
CA LEU A 55 -8.62 16.95 2.72
C LEU A 55 -7.10 16.93 2.52
N ASN A 56 -6.62 17.19 1.30
CA ASN A 56 -5.19 17.30 1.02
C ASN A 56 -4.54 18.45 1.78
N LYS A 57 -5.18 19.63 1.80
CA LYS A 57 -4.70 20.77 2.60
C LYS A 57 -4.68 20.46 4.10
N ALA A 58 -5.72 19.82 4.62
CA ALA A 58 -5.75 19.41 6.03
C ALA A 58 -4.63 18.41 6.36
N ALA A 59 -4.34 17.48 5.46
CA ALA A 59 -3.25 16.53 5.62
C ALA A 59 -1.87 17.22 5.59
N GLN A 60 -1.67 18.20 4.70
CA GLN A 60 -0.45 19.01 4.62
C GLN A 60 -0.21 19.86 5.87
N LEU A 61 -1.27 20.41 6.47
CA LEU A 61 -1.17 21.10 7.77
C LEU A 61 -0.68 20.18 8.89
N GLU A 62 -0.90 18.87 8.75
CA GLU A 62 -0.47 17.83 9.69
C GLU A 62 0.79 17.09 9.19
N ALA A 63 1.58 17.73 8.32
CA ALA A 63 2.84 17.19 7.80
C ALA A 63 2.71 15.83 7.07
N PHE A 64 1.62 15.65 6.33
CA PHE A 64 1.45 14.59 5.33
C PHE A 64 1.39 15.18 3.92
N ASP A 65 1.90 14.46 2.92
CA ASP A 65 1.94 14.97 1.54
C ASP A 65 0.52 15.21 0.97
N ASN A 66 -0.42 14.32 1.32
CA ASN A 66 -1.82 14.37 0.91
C ASN A 66 -2.69 13.50 1.85
N PHE A 67 -4.01 13.51 1.63
CA PHE A 67 -4.95 12.76 2.46
C PHE A 67 -4.73 11.25 2.39
N ASN A 68 -4.31 10.70 1.25
CA ASN A 68 -4.02 9.28 1.12
C ASN A 68 -2.80 8.88 1.95
N HIS A 69 -1.73 9.69 1.96
CA HIS A 69 -0.57 9.47 2.85
C HIS A 69 -1.01 9.48 4.32
N ALA A 70 -1.87 10.41 4.74
CA ALA A 70 -2.36 10.45 6.11
C ALA A 70 -3.28 9.28 6.49
N SER A 71 -4.24 8.93 5.61
CA SER A 71 -5.12 7.77 5.78
C SER A 71 -4.29 6.51 5.92
N ASN A 72 -3.28 6.41 5.07
CA ASN A 72 -2.31 5.34 5.15
C ASN A 72 -1.66 5.35 6.55
N TYR A 73 -0.97 6.42 6.94
CA TYR A 73 -0.27 6.48 8.21
C TYR A 73 -1.10 6.04 9.44
N PHE A 74 -2.37 6.47 9.54
CA PHE A 74 -3.20 6.11 10.69
C PHE A 74 -3.73 4.68 10.67
N GLU A 75 -4.06 4.14 9.51
CA GLU A 75 -4.38 2.71 9.36
C GLU A 75 -3.20 1.82 9.80
N SER A 76 -1.94 2.24 9.56
CA SER A 76 -0.77 1.49 10.05
C SER A 76 -0.54 1.58 11.56
N GLN A 77 -1.24 2.48 12.27
CA GLN A 77 -1.15 2.61 13.73
C GLN A 77 -2.22 1.79 14.47
N GLN A 78 -3.29 1.35 13.79
CA GLN A 78 -4.37 0.56 14.39
C GLN A 78 -4.11 -0.96 14.36
N VAL A 79 -2.84 -1.37 14.39
CA VAL A 79 -2.50 -2.79 14.38
C VAL A 79 -2.87 -3.41 15.73
N SER A 80 -4.06 -4.02 15.80
CA SER A 80 -4.28 -5.16 16.69
C SER A 80 -3.15 -6.16 16.43
N ASP A 81 -2.61 -6.77 17.49
CA ASP A 81 -1.63 -7.85 17.39
C ASP A 81 -1.91 -8.76 16.16
N PRO A 82 -0.96 -8.90 15.23
CA PRO A 82 -1.23 -9.45 13.91
C PRO A 82 -1.51 -10.96 13.96
N TRP A 83 -2.34 -11.43 13.03
CA TRP A 83 -2.59 -12.86 12.82
C TRP A 83 -1.48 -13.54 12.02
N VAL A 84 -0.76 -12.76 11.22
CA VAL A 84 0.35 -13.25 10.41
C VAL A 84 1.48 -12.22 10.38
N ARG A 85 2.71 -12.71 10.24
CA ARG A 85 3.85 -11.86 9.89
C ARG A 85 4.11 -11.98 8.40
N VAL A 86 4.09 -10.86 7.69
CA VAL A 86 4.37 -10.79 6.25
C VAL A 86 5.77 -10.23 6.05
N ARG A 87 6.58 -10.87 5.23
CA ARG A 87 7.89 -10.37 4.79
C ARG A 87 7.90 -10.28 3.28
N CYS A 88 8.15 -9.08 2.76
CA CYS A 88 8.29 -8.83 1.34
C CYS A 88 9.77 -8.75 0.94
N ARG A 89 10.11 -9.28 -0.23
CA ARG A 89 11.42 -9.13 -0.86
C ARG A 89 11.21 -8.66 -2.29
N PHE A 90 11.74 -7.48 -2.58
CA PHE A 90 11.63 -6.84 -3.89
C PHE A 90 12.89 -7.10 -4.69
N LEU A 91 12.72 -7.58 -5.92
CA LEU A 91 13.77 -7.79 -6.90
C LEU A 91 13.51 -6.84 -8.06
N TRP A 92 14.02 -5.61 -7.93
CA TRP A 92 13.85 -4.57 -8.95
C TRP A 92 14.67 -4.88 -10.19
N ARG A 93 14.12 -4.51 -11.36
CA ARG A 93 14.80 -4.61 -12.64
C ARG A 93 15.19 -3.23 -13.11
N ASP A 94 16.41 -3.11 -13.59
CA ASP A 94 16.91 -1.89 -14.22
C ASP A 94 16.59 -1.96 -15.71
N THR A 95 15.35 -1.62 -16.10
CA THR A 95 14.92 -1.70 -17.51
C THR A 95 14.28 -0.41 -17.98
N ALA A 96 14.85 0.18 -19.02
CA ALA A 96 14.43 1.46 -19.59
C ALA A 96 13.17 1.40 -20.49
N ASN A 97 12.53 0.23 -20.69
CA ASN A 97 11.59 0.08 -21.81
C ASN A 97 10.48 -1.00 -21.66
N ARG A 98 10.12 -1.41 -20.44
CA ARG A 98 8.99 -2.34 -20.20
C ARG A 98 8.22 -1.97 -18.95
N ASP A 99 6.91 -2.18 -19.00
CA ASP A 99 6.03 -2.05 -17.83
C ASP A 99 6.47 -2.95 -16.67
N LEU A 100 7.10 -4.10 -16.94
CA LEU A 100 7.63 -4.99 -15.89
C LEU A 100 8.88 -4.37 -15.23
N VAL A 101 8.72 -3.86 -14.01
CA VAL A 101 9.79 -3.17 -13.26
C VAL A 101 10.40 -4.01 -12.15
N GLY A 102 9.83 -5.16 -11.80
CA GLY A 102 10.40 -6.01 -10.77
C GLY A 102 9.59 -7.25 -10.46
N HIS A 103 10.09 -8.02 -9.50
CA HIS A 103 9.40 -9.15 -8.89
C HIS A 103 9.28 -8.95 -7.38
N LEU A 104 8.28 -9.62 -6.81
CA LEU A 104 7.99 -9.61 -5.39
C LEU A 104 7.88 -11.05 -4.91
N GLN A 105 8.64 -11.38 -3.88
CA GLN A 105 8.42 -12.58 -3.07
C GLN A 105 7.83 -12.17 -1.74
N VAL A 106 6.75 -12.82 -1.34
CA VAL A 106 6.08 -12.62 -0.06
C VAL A 106 6.14 -13.93 0.72
N ASP A 107 6.77 -13.90 1.90
CA ASP A 107 6.73 -15.00 2.86
C ASP A 107 5.76 -14.62 3.98
N VAL A 108 4.80 -15.50 4.28
CA VAL A 108 3.78 -15.29 5.32
C VAL A 108 3.99 -16.30 6.42
N THR A 109 4.15 -15.85 7.66
CA THR A 109 4.28 -16.73 8.83
C THR A 109 3.00 -16.67 9.65
N PRO A 110 2.30 -17.80 9.88
CA PRO A 110 1.14 -17.81 10.74
C PRO A 110 1.52 -17.50 12.19
N LEU A 111 0.65 -16.79 12.91
CA LEU A 111 0.78 -16.48 14.33
C LEU A 111 -0.46 -16.98 15.09
N ARG A 112 -0.42 -16.95 16.42
CA ARG A 112 -1.58 -17.17 17.30
C ARG A 112 -2.30 -18.52 17.11
N GLY A 113 -1.55 -19.56 16.76
CA GLY A 113 -2.11 -20.90 16.59
C GLY A 113 -2.84 -21.13 15.26
N LEU A 114 -2.80 -20.18 14.32
CA LEU A 114 -3.19 -20.45 12.94
C LEU A 114 -2.29 -21.54 12.35
N SER A 115 -2.88 -22.59 11.80
CA SER A 115 -2.09 -23.64 11.17
C SER A 115 -1.55 -23.17 9.81
N GLN A 116 -0.44 -23.76 9.36
CA GLN A 116 0.07 -23.49 8.00
C GLN A 116 -0.90 -23.96 6.93
N GLU A 117 -1.61 -25.06 7.16
CA GLU A 117 -2.61 -25.58 6.23
C GLU A 117 -3.77 -24.59 6.07
N ASP A 118 -4.35 -24.13 7.19
CA ASP A 118 -5.42 -23.12 7.17
C ASP A 118 -5.00 -21.87 6.41
N LEU A 119 -3.79 -21.37 6.68
CA LEU A 119 -3.26 -20.18 6.03
C LEU A 119 -3.13 -20.37 4.51
N GLN A 120 -2.71 -21.55 4.05
CA GLN A 120 -2.51 -21.81 2.63
C GLN A 120 -3.81 -22.09 1.88
N ARG A 121 -4.84 -22.59 2.57
CA ARG A 121 -6.18 -22.81 2.00
C ARG A 121 -6.97 -21.51 1.83
N ILE A 122 -6.59 -20.42 2.48
CA ILE A 122 -7.22 -19.11 2.29
C ILE A 122 -6.88 -18.56 0.91
N VAL A 123 -7.92 -18.14 0.18
CA VAL A 123 -7.83 -17.44 -1.10
C VAL A 123 -7.76 -15.93 -0.85
N PHE A 124 -6.61 -15.37 -1.13
CA PHE A 124 -6.35 -13.94 -1.07
C PHE A 124 -6.74 -13.25 -2.39
N VAL A 125 -6.79 -11.92 -2.36
CA VAL A 125 -7.10 -11.08 -3.53
C VAL A 125 -5.87 -10.26 -3.89
N LEU A 126 -5.63 -9.96 -5.15
CA LEU A 126 -4.57 -9.03 -5.51
C LEU A 126 -4.97 -7.61 -5.09
N PRO A 127 -4.11 -6.87 -4.37
CA PRO A 127 -4.38 -5.47 -4.09
C PRO A 127 -4.37 -4.67 -5.39
N GLU A 128 -5.25 -3.66 -5.47
CA GLU A 128 -5.33 -2.75 -6.61
C GLU A 128 -4.83 -1.36 -6.20
N PHE A 129 -4.03 -0.72 -7.05
CA PHE A 129 -3.39 0.57 -6.80
C PHE A 129 -3.91 1.61 -7.79
N TRP A 130 -4.86 2.42 -7.34
CA TRP A 130 -5.55 3.43 -8.17
C TRP A 130 -5.15 4.84 -7.76
N THR A 131 -4.96 5.71 -8.74
CA THR A 131 -4.70 7.14 -8.54
C THR A 131 -5.56 8.00 -9.45
N VAL A 132 -5.62 9.31 -9.15
CA VAL A 132 -6.35 10.31 -9.94
C VAL A 132 -5.32 11.26 -10.56
N THR A 133 -5.37 11.44 -11.88
CA THR A 133 -4.61 12.50 -12.57
C THR A 133 -5.40 13.80 -12.66
N ASP A 134 -4.72 14.93 -12.45
CA ASP A 134 -5.34 16.27 -12.49
C ASP A 134 -5.92 16.66 -13.87
N ALA A 135 -5.44 16.05 -14.96
CA ALA A 135 -5.81 16.43 -16.33
C ALA A 135 -7.23 15.98 -16.71
N VAL A 136 -7.68 14.83 -16.20
CA VAL A 136 -9.00 14.26 -16.46
C VAL A 136 -9.32 13.48 -15.19
N ALA A 137 -10.38 13.84 -14.46
CA ALA A 137 -10.72 13.27 -13.15
C ALA A 137 -11.17 11.79 -13.22
N HIS A 138 -10.45 10.96 -13.95
CA HIS A 138 -10.62 9.53 -14.09
C HIS A 138 -9.56 8.83 -13.25
N GLU A 139 -10.02 7.92 -12.40
CA GLU A 139 -9.16 6.99 -11.68
C GLU A 139 -8.52 6.03 -12.68
N HIS A 140 -7.22 5.81 -12.56
CA HIS A 140 -6.50 4.78 -13.32
C HIS A 140 -5.55 4.01 -12.42
N GLU A 141 -5.26 2.77 -12.81
CA GLU A 141 -4.28 1.92 -12.13
C GLU A 141 -2.90 2.39 -12.58
N HIS A 142 -2.12 3.00 -11.69
CA HIS A 142 -0.79 3.54 -12.03
C HIS A 142 0.35 2.52 -11.91
N PHE A 143 0.14 1.45 -11.15
CA PHE A 143 0.99 0.26 -11.12
C PHE A 143 0.17 -0.93 -10.62
N ARG A 144 0.69 -2.14 -10.80
CA ARG A 144 0.01 -3.38 -10.45
C ARG A 144 1.01 -4.40 -9.92
N ILE A 145 0.57 -5.20 -8.97
CA ILE A 145 1.23 -6.48 -8.66
C ILE A 145 0.33 -7.62 -9.15
N ASP A 146 0.93 -8.60 -9.81
CA ASP A 146 0.18 -9.71 -10.35
C ASP A 146 0.86 -11.04 -10.02
N SER A 147 0.04 -12.05 -9.72
CA SER A 147 0.53 -13.39 -9.37
C SER A 147 1.23 -14.05 -10.54
N ALA A 148 2.31 -14.77 -10.23
CA ALA A 148 2.80 -15.81 -11.14
C ALA A 148 1.68 -16.83 -11.44
N TYR A 149 1.69 -17.41 -12.64
CA TYR A 149 0.60 -18.27 -13.14
C TYR A 149 0.23 -19.39 -12.14
N PHE A 150 1.22 -20.00 -11.49
CA PHE A 150 1.02 -21.12 -10.56
C PHE A 150 0.42 -20.74 -9.20
N HIS A 151 0.45 -19.46 -8.81
CA HIS A 151 -0.20 -19.01 -7.57
C HIS A 151 -1.64 -18.53 -7.79
N ARG A 152 -2.06 -18.34 -9.04
CA ARG A 152 -3.43 -17.90 -9.37
C ARG A 152 -4.43 -19.00 -9.04
N VAL A 153 -5.56 -18.61 -8.47
CA VAL A 153 -6.69 -19.51 -8.28
C VAL A 153 -7.56 -19.44 -9.53
N THR A 154 -7.47 -20.44 -10.41
CA THR A 154 -8.15 -20.43 -11.71
C THR A 154 -9.53 -21.09 -11.71
N SER A 155 -9.90 -21.78 -10.62
CA SER A 155 -11.22 -22.37 -10.47
C SER A 155 -12.30 -21.28 -10.42
N ALA A 156 -13.30 -21.38 -11.30
CA ALA A 156 -14.38 -20.39 -11.42
C ALA A 156 -15.13 -20.15 -10.10
N ALA A 157 -15.26 -21.18 -9.24
CA ALA A 157 -15.92 -21.07 -7.94
C ALA A 157 -15.17 -20.19 -6.93
N HIS A 158 -13.86 -20.02 -7.11
CA HIS A 158 -12.97 -19.29 -6.21
C HIS A 158 -12.31 -18.07 -6.90
N ALA A 159 -12.66 -17.83 -8.16
CA ALA A 159 -12.17 -16.71 -8.95
C ALA A 159 -12.76 -15.40 -8.43
N VAL A 160 -11.89 -14.41 -8.24
CA VAL A 160 -12.29 -13.05 -7.87
C VAL A 160 -12.02 -12.16 -9.05
N TYR A 161 -13.02 -11.45 -9.53
CA TYR A 161 -12.86 -10.52 -10.66
C TYR A 161 -12.64 -9.09 -10.15
N SER A 162 -11.91 -8.28 -10.93
CA SER A 162 -11.80 -6.85 -10.60
C SER A 162 -13.19 -6.21 -10.68
N LYS A 163 -13.53 -5.43 -9.64
CA LYS A 163 -14.79 -4.66 -9.62
C LYS A 163 -14.78 -3.50 -10.62
N ARG A 164 -13.60 -3.12 -11.12
CA ARG A 164 -13.38 -1.92 -11.93
C ARG A 164 -13.07 -2.24 -13.38
N LEU A 165 -12.44 -3.38 -13.65
CA LEU A 165 -12.07 -3.80 -15.01
C LEU A 165 -12.66 -5.18 -15.32
N PRO A 166 -13.84 -5.26 -15.98
CA PRO A 166 -14.55 -6.52 -16.22
C PRO A 166 -13.80 -7.49 -17.15
N GLN A 167 -12.77 -7.04 -17.87
CA GLN A 167 -11.95 -7.87 -18.76
C GLN A 167 -10.65 -8.39 -18.11
N LYS A 168 -10.29 -7.96 -16.89
CA LYS A 168 -9.05 -8.42 -16.25
C LYS A 168 -9.31 -9.71 -15.47
N ASN A 169 -8.75 -10.80 -15.99
CA ASN A 169 -8.86 -12.16 -15.45
C ASN A 169 -8.29 -12.28 -14.03
N VAL A 170 -9.04 -13.03 -13.22
CA VAL A 170 -8.77 -13.60 -11.88
C VAL A 170 -7.72 -12.87 -11.01
N MET A 171 -8.24 -12.11 -10.07
CA MET A 171 -7.54 -11.41 -8.99
C MET A 171 -7.34 -12.26 -7.73
N SER A 172 -7.62 -13.57 -7.76
CA SER A 172 -7.41 -14.43 -6.58
C SER A 172 -6.13 -15.25 -6.67
N PHE A 173 -5.50 -15.43 -5.52
CA PHE A 173 -4.31 -16.26 -5.37
C PHE A 173 -4.35 -17.01 -4.04
N HIS A 174 -3.54 -18.06 -3.94
CA HIS A 174 -3.31 -18.79 -2.70
C HIS A 174 -1.81 -18.87 -2.41
N LEU A 175 -1.46 -19.30 -1.20
CA LEU A 175 -0.06 -19.46 -0.81
C LEU A 175 0.38 -20.90 -1.06
N VAL A 176 1.61 -21.06 -1.54
CA VAL A 176 2.27 -22.37 -1.64
C VAL A 176 3.46 -22.37 -0.69
N ASN A 177 3.48 -23.30 0.27
CA ASN A 177 4.42 -23.31 1.40
C ASN A 177 4.50 -21.96 2.13
N CYS A 178 3.33 -21.37 2.37
CA CYS A 178 3.17 -20.04 2.96
C CYS A 178 3.93 -18.92 2.22
N ARG A 179 4.19 -19.11 0.92
CA ARG A 179 4.84 -18.12 0.05
C ARG A 179 3.92 -17.73 -1.09
N TRP A 180 4.07 -16.48 -1.52
CA TRP A 180 3.51 -15.96 -2.75
C TRP A 180 4.60 -15.27 -3.58
N GLN A 181 4.45 -15.34 -4.89
CA GLN A 181 5.36 -14.74 -5.86
C GLN A 181 4.55 -13.97 -6.89
N ALA A 182 4.99 -12.75 -7.14
CA ALA A 182 4.34 -11.79 -8.00
C ALA A 182 5.33 -11.04 -8.88
N SER A 183 4.81 -10.44 -9.94
CA SER A 183 5.51 -9.47 -10.78
C SER A 183 4.91 -8.09 -10.59
N ILE A 184 5.76 -7.06 -10.65
CA ILE A 184 5.39 -5.67 -10.45
C ILE A 184 5.43 -4.97 -11.81
N PHE A 185 4.29 -4.41 -12.20
CA PHE A 185 4.13 -3.68 -13.43
C PHE A 185 3.89 -2.20 -13.11
N ASP A 186 4.71 -1.31 -13.66
CA ASP A 186 4.55 0.11 -13.57
C ASP A 186 3.90 0.65 -14.86
N TYR A 187 2.76 1.32 -14.70
CA TYR A 187 2.04 1.95 -15.80
C TYR A 187 2.29 3.47 -15.80
N ASN A 188 3.55 3.85 -15.67
CA ASN A 188 4.03 5.24 -15.61
C ASN A 188 3.60 5.99 -14.34
N THR A 189 3.67 5.30 -13.20
CA THR A 189 3.61 5.92 -11.88
C THR A 189 4.70 6.99 -11.74
N LYS A 190 4.47 7.93 -10.83
CA LYS A 190 5.46 8.96 -10.44
C LYS A 190 6.14 8.66 -9.11
N LEU A 191 5.91 7.45 -8.59
CA LEU A 191 6.51 6.96 -7.37
C LEU A 191 7.93 6.45 -7.64
N SER A 192 8.79 6.60 -6.63
CA SER A 192 10.06 5.88 -6.62
C SER A 192 9.82 4.39 -6.32
N GLN A 193 10.80 3.52 -6.63
CA GLN A 193 10.74 2.10 -6.25
C GLN A 193 10.57 1.92 -4.73
N ALA A 194 11.16 2.80 -3.92
CA ALA A 194 11.03 2.75 -2.46
C ALA A 194 9.59 3.08 -2.01
N ASP A 195 8.96 4.08 -2.62
CA ASP A 195 7.57 4.45 -2.32
C ASP A 195 6.59 3.35 -2.77
N MET A 196 6.83 2.77 -3.95
CA MET A 196 6.08 1.61 -4.43
C MET A 196 6.21 0.41 -3.48
N ALA A 197 7.43 0.10 -3.03
CA ALA A 197 7.66 -0.98 -2.07
C ALA A 197 6.83 -0.77 -0.81
N LEU A 198 6.92 0.43 -0.22
CA LEU A 198 6.21 0.78 1.00
C LEU A 198 4.68 0.65 0.83
N GLU A 199 4.14 1.14 -0.29
CA GLU A 199 2.70 1.03 -0.57
C GLU A 199 2.26 -0.43 -0.75
N ILE A 200 3.04 -1.22 -1.50
CA ILE A 200 2.78 -2.66 -1.72
C ILE A 200 2.81 -3.42 -0.40
N GLU A 201 3.87 -3.29 0.40
CA GLU A 201 4.04 -3.98 1.68
C GLU A 201 2.85 -3.72 2.60
N ARG A 202 2.52 -2.44 2.75
CA ARG A 202 1.43 -1.98 3.60
C ARG A 202 0.09 -2.61 3.17
N ARG A 203 -0.24 -2.53 1.87
CA ARG A 203 -1.50 -3.09 1.36
C ARG A 203 -1.58 -4.59 1.56
N LEU A 204 -0.47 -5.31 1.33
CA LEU A 204 -0.41 -6.75 1.55
C LEU A 204 -0.56 -7.10 3.03
N ILE A 205 0.17 -6.44 3.93
CA ILE A 205 0.09 -6.68 5.38
C ILE A 205 -1.34 -6.49 5.88
N GLY A 206 -1.99 -5.38 5.53
CA GLY A 206 -3.37 -5.11 5.92
C GLY A 206 -4.31 -6.19 5.40
N GLN A 207 -4.20 -6.50 4.11
CA GLN A 207 -5.07 -7.47 3.48
C GLN A 207 -4.91 -8.89 4.06
N PHE A 208 -3.68 -9.36 4.27
CA PHE A 208 -3.43 -10.67 4.86
C PHE A 208 -4.03 -10.74 6.27
N ASN A 209 -3.81 -9.72 7.10
CA ASN A 209 -4.37 -9.69 8.45
C ASN A 209 -5.90 -9.62 8.46
N ASP A 210 -6.50 -8.79 7.59
CA ASP A 210 -7.96 -8.68 7.48
C ASP A 210 -8.60 -10.00 7.05
N CYS A 211 -8.05 -10.63 6.00
CA CYS A 211 -8.57 -11.89 5.47
C CYS A 211 -8.48 -13.01 6.50
N VAL A 212 -7.33 -13.14 7.17
CA VAL A 212 -7.13 -14.15 8.22
C VAL A 212 -7.98 -13.85 9.45
N SER A 213 -8.17 -12.58 9.82
CA SER A 213 -9.06 -12.19 10.91
C SER A 213 -10.51 -12.59 10.62
N LEU A 214 -10.99 -12.40 9.39
CA LEU A 214 -12.30 -12.86 8.96
C LEU A 214 -12.41 -14.39 8.97
N TYR A 215 -11.35 -15.10 8.55
CA TYR A 215 -11.30 -16.56 8.61
C TYR A 215 -11.43 -17.07 10.05
N GLN A 216 -10.62 -16.55 10.96
CA GLN A 216 -10.63 -16.92 12.39
C GLN A 216 -11.97 -16.62 13.08
N GLN A 217 -12.70 -15.61 12.59
CA GLN A 217 -14.03 -15.26 13.09
C GLN A 217 -15.16 -16.08 12.42
N ASN A 218 -14.85 -17.02 11.52
CA ASN A 218 -15.82 -17.73 10.68
C ASN A 218 -16.74 -16.78 9.88
N LYS A 219 -16.19 -15.63 9.46
CA LYS A 219 -16.88 -14.60 8.66
C LYS A 219 -16.35 -14.48 7.24
N LEU A 220 -15.28 -15.21 6.92
CA LEU A 220 -14.77 -15.26 5.55
C LEU A 220 -15.74 -16.05 4.68
N ASP A 221 -15.99 -15.56 3.46
CA ASP A 221 -16.84 -16.24 2.48
C ASP A 221 -16.28 -17.65 2.18
N SER A 222 -17.15 -18.67 2.15
CA SER A 222 -16.77 -20.06 1.84
C SER A 222 -16.03 -20.21 0.50
N SER A 223 -16.34 -19.38 -0.50
CA SER A 223 -15.62 -19.33 -1.78
C SER A 223 -14.16 -18.86 -1.65
N LYS A 224 -13.78 -18.35 -0.48
CA LYS A 224 -12.42 -17.90 -0.16
C LYS A 224 -11.61 -18.91 0.65
N VAL A 225 -12.15 -20.11 0.83
CA VAL A 225 -11.46 -21.21 1.49
C VAL A 225 -11.46 -22.40 0.54
N LEU A 226 -10.27 -22.86 0.16
CA LEU A 226 -10.15 -24.02 -0.69
C LEU A 226 -10.58 -25.28 0.09
N PRO A 227 -11.42 -26.14 -0.53
CA PRO A 227 -11.61 -27.52 -0.05
C PRO A 227 -10.26 -28.21 0.08
N LEU A 228 -10.15 -29.14 1.04
CA LEU A 228 -8.88 -29.81 1.34
C LEU A 228 -8.35 -30.55 0.11
N GLU A 229 -9.24 -31.25 -0.59
CA GLU A 229 -8.91 -32.04 -1.78
C GLU A 229 -8.36 -31.16 -2.90
N LEU A 230 -9.00 -30.01 -3.17
CA LEU A 230 -8.54 -29.06 -4.18
C LEU A 230 -7.18 -28.43 -3.78
N TYR A 231 -7.00 -28.12 -2.51
CA TYR A 231 -5.72 -27.63 -1.99
C TYR A 231 -4.60 -28.65 -2.20
N GLU A 232 -4.84 -29.92 -1.87
CA GLU A 232 -3.87 -31.00 -2.05
C GLU A 232 -3.51 -31.19 -3.53
N GLU A 233 -4.50 -31.15 -4.44
CA GLU A 233 -4.26 -31.19 -5.88
C GLU A 233 -3.40 -30.02 -6.37
N MET A 234 -3.69 -28.80 -5.89
CA MET A 234 -2.93 -27.60 -6.26
C MET A 234 -1.49 -27.65 -5.72
N ILE A 235 -1.29 -28.09 -4.47
CA ILE A 235 0.05 -28.26 -3.90
C ILE A 235 0.81 -29.39 -4.58
N ALA A 236 0.16 -30.48 -4.97
CA ALA A 236 0.83 -31.56 -5.71
C ALA A 236 1.29 -31.10 -7.11
N ALA A 237 0.46 -30.31 -7.80
CA ALA A 237 0.77 -29.81 -9.14
C ALA A 237 1.81 -28.68 -9.15
N TYR A 238 1.81 -27.81 -8.13
CA TYR A 238 2.58 -26.56 -8.11
C TYR A 238 3.52 -26.42 -6.90
N GLY A 239 3.60 -27.46 -6.07
CA GLY A 239 4.55 -27.58 -4.97
C GLY A 239 6.00 -27.50 -5.44
N PRO A 240 6.95 -27.44 -4.51
CA PRO A 240 8.34 -27.21 -4.84
C PRO A 240 8.93 -28.46 -5.51
N THR A 241 8.85 -28.52 -6.83
CA THR A 241 9.91 -29.17 -7.61
C THR A 241 11.12 -28.24 -7.53
N GLU A 242 12.31 -28.80 -7.31
CA GLU A 242 13.59 -28.06 -7.20
C GLU A 242 13.89 -27.14 -8.40
N GLN A 243 13.06 -27.15 -9.45
CA GLN A 243 13.15 -26.30 -10.63
C GLN A 243 12.64 -24.85 -10.42
N ASN A 244 11.75 -24.60 -9.45
CA ASN A 244 11.21 -23.24 -9.21
C ASN A 244 12.19 -22.28 -8.51
N SER A 245 13.26 -22.79 -7.89
CA SER A 245 14.37 -21.97 -7.38
C SER A 245 15.30 -21.50 -8.51
N VAL A 246 15.33 -22.18 -9.65
CA VAL A 246 16.27 -21.93 -10.75
C VAL A 246 15.85 -20.74 -11.63
N LEU A 247 14.54 -20.43 -11.71
CA LEU A 247 14.04 -19.29 -12.49
C LEU A 247 14.46 -17.92 -11.92
N PHE A 248 14.90 -17.86 -10.66
CA PHE A 248 15.36 -16.62 -10.03
C PHE A 248 16.87 -16.63 -9.67
N ALA A 249 17.56 -17.76 -9.82
CA ALA A 249 19.00 -17.88 -9.60
C ALA A 249 19.85 -17.53 -10.83
N ARG A 250 19.25 -17.03 -11.93
CA ARG A 250 19.93 -16.83 -13.22
C ARG A 250 20.11 -15.38 -13.68
N ASN A 251 19.89 -14.39 -12.81
CA ASN A 251 20.16 -12.98 -13.12
C ASN A 251 21.04 -12.32 -12.05
N ASP A 252 22.10 -13.01 -11.62
CA ASP A 252 23.29 -12.38 -11.04
C ASP A 252 24.29 -12.07 -12.16
#